data_AF-A0A8T6PAD3-F1
#
_entry.id   AF-A0A8T6PAD3-F1
#
_cell.length_a   1.000
_cell.length_b   1.000
_cell.length_c   1.000
_cell.angle_alpha   90.00
_cell.angle_beta   90.00
_cell.angle_gamma   90.00
#
_symmetry.space_group_name_H-M   'P 1'
#
loop_
_entity.id
_entity.type
_entity.pdbx_description
1 polymer ?
#
loop_
_entity_poly.entity_id
_entity_poly.type
_entity_poly.pdbx_seq_one_letter_code
_entity_poly.pdbx_strand_id
1 'polypeptide(L)' 'ALQPIFGLWWTAIFFTLVHMQYTLTPAALIILMVAIGLGWLRRRYNLYAAIAAHFLYNFIPLALSVLIES' A
#
# COMPACT_ATOMS: atom_id res chain seq x y z
N ALA A 1 -7.53 9.78 -3.99
CA ALA A 1 -6.50 10.79 -4.34
C ALA A 1 -6.34 11.85 -3.23
N LEU A 2 -6.20 11.44 -1.96
CA LEU A 2 -6.22 12.36 -0.80
C LEU A 2 -4.88 13.06 -0.55
N GLN A 3 -3.78 12.48 -1.02
CA GLN A 3 -2.43 12.90 -0.69
C GLN A 3 -2.03 14.33 -1.10
N PRO A 4 -2.50 14.93 -2.22
CA PRO A 4 -2.25 16.35 -2.51
C PRO A 4 -2.82 17.31 -1.47
N ILE A 5 -3.92 16.93 -0.82
CA ILE A 5 -4.68 17.80 0.08
C ILE A 5 -4.23 17.57 1.53
N PHE A 6 -4.16 16.30 1.95
CA PHE A 6 -3.91 15.91 3.33
C PHE A 6 -2.43 15.58 3.62
N GLY A 7 -1.59 15.54 2.59
CA GLY A 7 -0.19 15.12 2.72
C GLY A 7 -0.04 13.61 2.94
N LEU A 8 1.19 13.19 3.22
CA LEU A 8 1.56 11.78 3.34
C LEU A 8 0.92 11.10 4.55
N TRP A 9 1.15 11.66 5.75
CA TRP A 9 0.84 10.99 7.01
C TRP A 9 -0.67 10.75 7.20
N TRP A 10 -1.49 11.78 7.02
CA TRP A 10 -2.94 11.65 7.16
C TRP A 10 -3.55 10.73 6.09
N THR A 11 -3.02 10.78 4.86
CA THR A 11 -3.46 9.86 3.82
C THR A 11 -3.11 8.42 4.16
N ALA A 12 -1.92 8.15 4.70
CA ALA A 12 -1.47 6.81 5.08
C ALA A 12 -2.28 6.25 6.27
N ILE A 13 -2.55 7.08 7.28
CA ILE A 13 -3.41 6.71 8.43
C ILE A 13 -4.81 6.39 7.92
N PHE A 14 -5.43 7.29 7.15
CA PHE A 14 -6.77 7.07 6.62
C PHE A 14 -6.82 5.80 5.77
N PHE A 15 -5.88 5.62 4.84
CA PHE A 15 -5.77 4.42 4.02
C PHE A 15 -5.75 3.14 4.86
N THR A 16 -4.94 3.12 5.91
CA THR A 16 -4.83 1.98 6.83
C THR A 16 -6.16 1.72 7.55
N LEU A 17 -6.84 2.78 8.01
CA LEU A 17 -8.13 2.66 8.68
C LEU A 17 -9.24 2.12 7.77
N VAL A 18 -9.23 2.43 6.47
CA VAL A 18 -10.23 1.86 5.54
C VAL A 18 -9.98 0.37 5.27
N HIS A 19 -8.79 -0.15 5.56
CA HIS A 19 -8.48 -1.59 5.48
C HIS A 19 -8.98 -2.36 6.70
N MET A 20 -10.28 -2.22 7.00
CA MET A 20 -10.95 -2.79 8.16
C MET A 20 -10.81 -4.31 8.28
N GLN A 21 -10.55 -5.02 7.18
CA GLN A 21 -10.27 -6.47 7.21
C GLN A 21 -9.06 -6.85 8.06
N TYR A 22 -8.14 -5.92 8.31
CA TYR A 22 -6.94 -6.13 9.14
C TYR A 22 -7.05 -5.51 10.54
N THR A 23 -8.18 -4.85 10.89
CA THR A 23 -8.48 -4.19 12.18
C THR A 23 -7.24 -3.78 13.02
N LEU A 24 -7.10 -4.26 14.26
CA LEU A 24 -5.95 -4.06 15.13
C LEU A 24 -5.08 -5.33 15.16
N THR A 25 -4.81 -5.89 13.99
CA THR A 25 -3.87 -7.02 13.84
C THR A 25 -2.48 -6.49 13.48
N PRO A 26 -1.42 -7.29 13.66
CA PRO A 26 -0.08 -6.94 13.17
C PRO A 26 -0.04 -6.60 11.67
N ALA A 27 -0.97 -7.13 10.88
CA ALA A 27 -1.08 -6.82 9.46
C ALA A 27 -1.45 -5.35 9.20
N ALA A 28 -2.18 -4.68 10.11
CA ALA A 28 -2.47 -3.25 9.98
C ALA A 28 -1.19 -2.40 9.98
N LEU A 29 -0.16 -2.81 10.75
CA LEU A 29 1.13 -2.12 10.77
C LEU A 29 1.88 -2.30 9.43
N ILE A 30 1.78 -3.47 8.82
CA ILE A 30 2.31 -3.74 7.47
C ILE A 30 1.62 -2.83 6.46
N ILE A 31 0.29 -2.77 6.49
CA ILE A 31 -0.50 -1.91 5.59
C ILE A 31 -0.11 -0.43 5.77
N LEU A 32 0.12 0.03 7.01
CA LEU A 32 0.59 1.39 7.27
C LEU A 32 1.97 1.66 6.65
N MET A 33 2.92 0.73 6.80
CA MET A 33 4.25 0.84 6.18
C MET A 33 4.16 0.87 4.65
N VAL A 34 3.32 0.03 4.06
CA VAL A 34 3.05 0.02 2.61
C VAL A 34 2.44 1.35 2.16
N ALA A 35 1.46 1.87 2.89
CA ALA A 35 0.83 3.15 2.58
C ALA A 35 1.83 4.32 2.61
N ILE A 36 2.73 4.33 3.59
CA ILE A 36 3.82 5.31 3.67
C ILE A 36 4.76 5.16 2.46
N GLY A 37 5.17 3.93 2.12
CA GLY A 37 6.05 3.65 1.00
C GLY A 37 5.47 4.08 -0.35
N LEU A 38 4.22 3.70 -0.62
CA LEU A 38 3.51 4.09 -1.85
C LEU A 38 3.28 5.60 -1.93
N GLY A 39 2.91 6.22 -0.80
CA GLY A 39 2.76 7.67 -0.72
C GLY A 39 4.09 8.39 -0.95
N TRP A 40 5.20 7.90 -0.40
CA TRP A 40 6.54 8.44 -0.66
C TRP A 40 6.92 8.30 -2.14
N LEU A 41 6.68 7.14 -2.75
CA LEU A 41 6.95 6.88 -4.16
C LEU A 41 6.18 7.85 -5.07
N ARG A 42 4.90 8.09 -4.75
CA ARG A 42 4.08 9.08 -5.45
C ARG A 42 4.66 10.50 -5.35
N ARG A 43 5.20 10.89 -4.20
CA ARG A 43 5.83 12.22 -4.02
C ARG A 43 7.15 12.34 -4.77
N ARG A 44 7.94 11.26 -4.82
CA ARG A 44 9.29 11.26 -5.41
C ARG A 44 9.27 11.18 -6.93
N TYR A 45 8.28 10.49 -7.49
CA TYR A 45 8.15 10.22 -8.93
C TYR A 45 6.81 10.72 -9.47
N ASN A 46 5.78 9.87 -9.49
CA ASN A 46 4.44 10.21 -9.97
C ASN A 46 3.41 9.16 -9.51
N LEU A 47 2.14 9.38 -9.89
CA LEU A 47 1.05 8.45 -9.58
C LEU A 47 1.26 7.06 -10.21
N TYR A 48 1.77 7.00 -11.44
CA TYR A 48 1.96 5.74 -12.16
C TYR A 48 2.99 4.83 -11.49
N ALA A 49 4.08 5.40 -10.95
CA ALA A 49 5.07 4.65 -10.17
C ALA A 49 4.43 4.01 -8.93
N ALA A 50 3.57 4.74 -8.20
CA ALA A 50 2.83 4.20 -7.06
C ALA A 50 1.82 3.12 -7.46
N ILE A 51 1.13 3.29 -8.59
CA ILE A 51 0.21 2.27 -9.11
C ILE A 51 0.97 0.99 -9.49
N ALA A 52 2.09 1.10 -10.20
CA ALA A 52 2.90 -0.05 -10.57
C ALA A 52 3.45 -0.79 -9.34
N ALA A 53 3.99 -0.07 -8.37
CA ALA A 53 4.47 -0.68 -7.13
C ALA A 53 3.35 -1.37 -6.33
N HIS A 54 2.17 -0.74 -6.24
CA HIS A 54 1.02 -1.35 -5.57
C HIS A 54 0.52 -2.61 -6.29
N PHE A 55 0.48 -2.59 -7.62
CA PHE A 55 0.18 -3.77 -8.42
C PHE A 55 1.17 -4.89 -8.12
N LEU A 56 2.47 -4.62 -8.20
CA LEU A 56 3.50 -5.62 -7.91
C LEU A 56 3.40 -6.16 -6.48
N TYR A 57 3.14 -5.31 -5.49
CA TYR A 57 2.94 -5.73 -4.10
C TYR A 57 1.80 -6.73 -3.94
N ASN A 58 0.70 -6.56 -4.69
CA ASN A 58 -0.44 -7.49 -4.63
C ASN A 58 -0.19 -8.78 -5.39
N PHE A 59 0.45 -8.71 -6.56
CA PHE A 59 0.51 -9.82 -7.50
C PHE A 59 1.77 -10.67 -7.40
N ILE A 60 2.90 -10.14 -6.91
CA ILE A 60 4.11 -10.95 -6.72
C ILE A 60 3.88 -12.08 -5.70
N PRO A 61 3.29 -11.84 -4.50
CA PRO A 61 3.03 -12.91 -3.55
C PRO A 61 2.07 -13.96 -4.12
N LEU A 62 1.04 -13.53 -4.86
CA LEU A 62 0.10 -14.42 -5.53
C LEU A 62 0.79 -15.27 -6.62
N ALA A 63 1.61 -14.66 -7.47
CA ALA A 63 2.34 -15.39 -8.49
C ALA A 63 3.30 -16.41 -7.88
N LEU A 64 3.96 -16.04 -6.77
CA LEU A 64 4.85 -16.95 -6.05
C LEU A 64 4.08 -18.09 -5.39
N SER A 65 2.91 -17.84 -4.78
CA SER A 65 2.11 -18.91 -4.18
C SER A 65 1.64 -19.92 -5.23
N VAL A 66 1.14 -19.43 -6.37
CA VAL A 66 0.73 -20.29 -7.50
C VAL A 66 1.89 -21.14 -8.01
N LEU A 67 3.09 -20.58 -8.13
CA LEU A 67 4.28 -21.29 -8.61
C LEU A 67 4.77 -22.38 -7.64
N ILE A 68 4.62 -22.16 -6.33
CA ILE A 68 5.04 -23.13 -5.31
C ILE A 68 4.02 -24.27 -5.16
N GLU A 69 2.74 -23.97 -5.39
CA GLU A 69 1.62 -24.93 -5.26
C GLU A 69 1.35 -25.74 -6.54
N SER A 70 1.93 -25.35 -7.68
CA SER A 70 1.86 -26.06 -8.97
C SER A 70 2.93 -27.15 -9.12
#